data_AF-A0ABD2MQL2-F1
#
_entry.id   AF-A0ABD2MQL2-F1
#
_cell.length_a   1.000
_cell.length_b   1.000
_cell.length_c   1.000
_cell.angle_alpha   90.00
_cell.angle_beta   90.00
_cell.angle_gamma   90.00
#
_symmetry.space_group_name_H-M   'P 1'
#
loop_
_entity.id
_entity.type
_entity.pdbx_description
1 polymer ?
#
loop_
_entity_poly.entity_id
_entity_poly.type
_entity_poly.pdbx_seq_one_letter_code
_entity_poly.pdbx_strand_id
1 'polypeptide(L)'
;MLILPNSSDLGFYHWKTNQTRTNDSENYKVMATTDKGLQFQNRFDRKVITVDPCSEPGHNTTRKRIPSKMYTHFIVFDHIVRQRI
;
A
#
# COMPACT_ATOMS: atom_id res chain seq x y z
N MET A 1 -13.87 13.39 6.49
CA MET A 1 -12.43 13.74 6.47
C MET A 1 -11.91 13.47 5.07
N LEU A 2 -11.21 14.43 4.45
CA LEU A 2 -10.62 14.26 3.13
C LEU A 2 -9.23 13.63 3.31
N ILE A 3 -8.94 12.51 2.66
CA ILE A 3 -7.60 11.91 2.65
C ILE A 3 -6.84 12.55 1.48
N LEU A 4 -5.90 13.44 1.82
CA LEU A 4 -5.02 14.04 0.84
C LEU A 4 -3.63 13.42 0.94
N PRO A 5 -2.98 13.16 -0.20
CA PRO A 5 -1.60 12.73 -0.19
C PRO A 5 -0.72 13.74 0.54
N ASN A 6 0.15 13.25 1.42
CA ASN A 6 1.09 14.05 2.17
C ASN A 6 2.47 13.37 2.25
N SER A 7 3.46 14.10 2.76
CA SER A 7 4.84 13.64 2.82
C SER A 7 5.08 12.44 3.73
N SER A 8 4.17 12.13 4.64
CA SER A 8 4.27 11.01 5.59
C SER A 8 3.60 9.74 5.09
N ASP A 9 2.92 9.78 3.94
CA ASP A 9 2.33 8.59 3.33
C ASP A 9 3.41 7.65 2.78
N LEU A 10 3.12 6.34 2.75
CA LEU A 10 4.04 5.33 2.18
C LEU A 10 4.36 5.58 0.71
N GLY A 11 3.46 6.23 -0.01
CA GLY A 11 3.78 6.74 -1.33
C GLY A 11 2.62 7.48 -1.94
N PHE A 12 2.94 8.44 -2.80
CA PHE A 12 1.95 9.18 -3.56
C PHE A 12 2.52 9.66 -4.89
N TYR A 13 1.59 9.89 -5.82
CA TYR A 13 1.87 10.58 -7.06
C TYR A 13 1.28 11.98 -7.03
N HIS A 14 2.11 12.99 -7.25
CA HIS A 14 1.70 14.38 -7.28
C HIS A 14 1.48 14.84 -8.73
N TRP A 15 0.22 14.88 -9.16
CA TRP A 15 -0.17 15.12 -10.56
C TRP A 15 0.26 16.48 -11.11
N LYS A 16 0.37 17.53 -10.28
CA LYS A 16 0.79 18.87 -10.76
C LYS A 16 2.26 18.93 -11.12
N THR A 17 3.09 18.15 -10.42
CA THR A 17 4.55 18.18 -10.57
C THR A 17 5.09 16.94 -11.26
N ASN A 18 4.22 15.96 -11.58
CA ASN A 18 4.57 14.64 -12.09
C ASN A 18 5.66 13.93 -11.27
N GLN A 19 5.63 14.12 -9.95
CA GLN A 19 6.58 13.50 -9.04
C GLN A 19 5.93 12.36 -8.27
N THR A 20 6.60 11.21 -8.25
CA THR A 20 6.29 10.12 -7.33
C THR A 20 7.19 10.24 -6.11
N ARG A 21 6.62 10.05 -4.93
CA ARG A 21 7.38 9.89 -3.68
C ARG A 21 6.98 8.58 -3.03
N THR A 22 7.95 7.92 -2.42
CA THR A 22 7.77 6.70 -1.63
C THR A 22 8.54 6.85 -0.35
N ASN A 23 7.93 6.48 0.76
CA ASN A 23 8.54 6.52 2.08
C ASN A 23 8.38 5.18 2.76
N ASP A 24 9.45 4.74 3.41
CA ASP A 24 9.35 3.64 4.36
C ASP A 24 8.66 4.11 5.65
N SER A 25 8.06 3.17 6.36
CA SER A 25 7.58 3.35 7.74
C SER A 25 8.22 2.33 8.66
N GLU A 26 7.95 2.47 9.96
CA GLU A 26 8.33 1.47 10.98
C GLU A 26 7.71 0.09 10.71
N ASN A 27 6.55 0.03 10.05
CA ASN A 27 5.82 -1.21 9.83
C ASN A 27 6.04 -1.79 8.43
N TYR A 28 6.25 -0.93 7.44
CA TYR A 28 6.28 -1.31 6.03
C TYR A 28 7.48 -0.73 5.30
N LYS A 29 8.12 -1.57 4.51
CA LYS A 29 9.11 -1.20 3.50
C LYS A 29 8.42 -1.11 2.14
N VAL A 30 8.66 -0.04 1.40
CA VAL A 30 8.17 0.11 0.03
C VAL A 30 9.12 -0.60 -0.92
N MET A 31 8.58 -1.39 -1.83
CA MET A 31 9.34 -2.10 -2.86
C MET A 31 8.72 -1.78 -4.22
N ALA A 32 9.52 -1.29 -5.15
CA ALA A 32 9.07 -1.04 -6.52
C ALA A 32 10.02 -1.74 -7.48
N THR A 33 9.50 -2.69 -8.26
CA THR A 33 10.27 -3.40 -9.27
C THR A 33 9.60 -3.30 -10.63
N THR A 34 10.36 -3.39 -11.71
CA THR A 34 9.84 -3.25 -13.07
C THR A 34 8.85 -4.36 -13.43
N ASP A 35 9.04 -5.55 -12.88
CA ASP A 35 8.23 -6.75 -13.15
C ASP A 35 6.94 -6.85 -12.32
N LYS A 36 6.97 -6.41 -11.06
CA LYS A 36 5.84 -6.53 -10.12
C LYS A 36 5.15 -5.21 -9.80
N GLY A 37 5.73 -4.10 -10.25
CA GLY A 37 5.27 -2.77 -9.90
C GLY A 37 5.48 -2.45 -8.42
N LEU A 38 4.52 -1.76 -7.82
CA LEU A 38 4.55 -1.35 -6.42
C LEU A 38 4.12 -2.51 -5.52
N GLN A 39 4.88 -2.75 -4.47
CA GLN A 39 4.61 -3.71 -3.41
C GLN A 39 5.01 -3.12 -2.06
N PHE A 40 4.43 -3.65 -0.99
CA PHE A 40 4.82 -3.32 0.37
C PHE A 40 5.25 -4.59 1.07
N GLN A 41 6.29 -4.51 1.91
CA GLN A 41 6.70 -5.62 2.74
C GLN A 41 6.53 -5.23 4.21
N ASN A 42 5.80 -6.04 4.97
CA ASN A 42 5.75 -5.87 6.42
C ASN A 42 7.13 -6.17 7.02
N ARG A 43 7.62 -5.31 7.91
CA ARG A 43 8.97 -5.43 8.48
C ARG A 43 9.10 -6.53 9.53
N PHE A 44 7.99 -6.91 10.18
CA PHE A 44 8.00 -7.89 11.28
C PHE A 44 7.97 -9.33 10.76
N ASP A 45 7.06 -9.65 9.85
CA ASP A 45 6.92 -11.01 9.31
C ASP A 45 7.49 -11.20 7.89
N ARG A 46 8.02 -10.12 7.30
CA ARG A 46 8.62 -10.06 5.96
C ARG A 46 7.66 -10.43 4.81
N LYS A 47 6.36 -10.54 5.07
CA LYS A 47 5.37 -10.86 4.04
C LYS A 47 5.11 -9.67 3.14
N VAL A 48 4.83 -9.98 1.89
CA VAL A 48 4.59 -9.00 0.83
C VAL A 48 3.10 -8.78 0.65
N ILE A 49 2.72 -7.52 0.54
CA ILE A 49 1.41 -7.02 0.18
C ILE A 49 1.52 -6.49 -1.26
N THR A 50 0.76 -7.11 -2.16
CA THR A 50 0.74 -6.75 -3.59
C THR A 50 -0.45 -5.85 -3.87
N VAL A 51 -0.22 -4.67 -4.46
CA VAL A 51 -1.31 -3.74 -4.80
C VAL A 51 -1.89 -3.93 -6.19
N ASP A 52 -1.22 -4.69 -7.07
CA ASP A 52 -1.71 -5.01 -8.41
C ASP A 52 -3.12 -5.65 -8.33
N PRO A 53 -4.16 -5.03 -8.91
CA PRO A 53 -5.53 -5.54 -8.88
C PRO A 53 -5.69 -6.90 -9.57
N CYS A 54 -4.81 -7.25 -10.51
CA CYS A 54 -4.83 -8.52 -11.24
C CYS A 54 -4.16 -9.66 -10.48
N SER A 55 -3.48 -9.35 -9.37
CA SER A 55 -2.76 -10.31 -8.53
C SER A 55 -3.43 -10.49 -7.17
N GLU A 56 -3.15 -11.62 -6.52
CA GLU A 56 -3.54 -11.86 -5.12
C GLU A 56 -2.81 -10.89 -4.17
N PRO A 57 -3.48 -10.39 -3.11
CA PRO A 57 -2.92 -9.36 -2.23
C PRO A 57 -1.76 -9.85 -1.34
N GLY A 58 -1.57 -11.17 -1.22
CA GLY A 58 -0.53 -11.79 -0.42
C GLY A 58 -1.05 -12.54 0.80
N HIS A 59 -0.16 -13.30 1.45
CA HIS A 59 -0.52 -14.11 2.61
C HIS A 59 -0.90 -13.24 3.82
N ASN A 60 -1.93 -13.65 4.57
CA ASN A 60 -2.50 -12.92 5.71
C ASN A 60 -3.01 -11.52 5.36
N THR A 61 -3.21 -11.22 4.08
CA THR A 61 -3.70 -9.92 3.62
C THR A 61 -5.04 -10.08 2.96
N THR A 62 -6.00 -9.23 3.31
CA THR A 62 -7.25 -9.09 2.56
C THR A 62 -7.24 -7.77 1.80
N ARG A 63 -7.87 -7.75 0.62
CA ARG A 63 -8.05 -6.55 -0.20
C ARG A 63 -9.54 -6.30 -0.37
N LYS A 64 -10.01 -5.15 0.10
CA LYS A 64 -11.43 -4.78 -0.01
C LYS A 64 -11.59 -3.42 -0.66
N ARG A 65 -12.37 -3.36 -1.73
CA ARG A 65 -12.83 -2.10 -2.30
C ARG A 65 -13.98 -1.56 -1.46
N ILE A 66 -13.85 -0.32 -1.01
CA ILE A 66 -14.87 0.39 -0.26
C ILE A 66 -15.50 1.43 -1.20
N PRO A 67 -16.84 1.45 -1.37
CA PRO A 67 -17.50 2.48 -2.14
C PRO A 67 -17.24 3.87 -1.54
N SER A 68 -16.91 4.83 -2.39
CA SER A 68 -16.72 6.21 -1.98
C SER A 68 -17.31 7.15 -3.03
N LYS A 69 -17.94 8.22 -2.57
CA LYS A 69 -18.38 9.31 -3.44
C LYS A 69 -17.23 10.24 -3.83
N MET A 70 -16.13 10.21 -3.06
CA MET A 70 -15.01 11.15 -3.22
C MET A 70 -13.85 10.57 -4.04
N TYR A 71 -13.69 9.25 -4.03
CA TYR A 71 -12.60 8.57 -4.73
C TYR A 71 -13.15 7.53 -5.69
N THR A 72 -12.65 7.55 -6.93
CA THR A 72 -12.96 6.51 -7.93
C THR A 72 -12.58 5.11 -7.41
N HIS A 73 -11.46 5.04 -6.69
CA HIS A 73 -10.90 3.83 -6.12
C HIS A 73 -10.50 4.09 -4.67
N PHE A 74 -11.15 3.40 -3.74
CA PHE A 74 -10.77 3.37 -2.33
C PHE A 74 -10.64 1.90 -1.92
N ILE A 75 -9.40 1.44 -1.75
CA ILE A 75 -9.08 0.05 -1.47
C ILE A 75 -8.36 -0.01 -0.12
N VAL A 76 -8.85 -0.88 0.76
CA VAL A 76 -8.24 -1.17 2.04
C VAL A 76 -7.54 -2.51 1.96
N PHE A 77 -6.27 -2.53 2.37
CA PHE A 77 -5.50 -3.73 2.61
C PHE A 77 -5.41 -3.95 4.12
N ASP A 78 -5.94 -5.07 4.60
CA ASP A 78 -5.86 -5.45 6.02
C ASP A 78 -4.93 -6.65 6.15
N HIS A 79 -3.83 -6.47 6.89
CA HIS A 79 -2.74 -7.44 6.99
C HIS A 79 -2.55 -7.90 8.44
N ILE A 80 -2.75 -9.20 8.68
CA ILE A 80 -2.70 -9.78 10.02
C ILE A 80 -1.29 -10.28 10.32
N VAL A 81 -0.57 -9.51 11.14
CA VAL A 81 0.74 -9.88 11.69
C VAL A 81 0.53 -10.66 12.98
N ARG A 82 0.95 -11.93 13.01
CA ARG A 82 0.97 -12.72 14.24
C ARG A 82 2.34 -12.59 14.89
N GLN A 83 2.41 -11.87 16.00
CA GLN A 83 3.59 -11.88 16.85
C GLN A 83 3.61 -13.18 17.64
N ARG A 84 4.73 -13.93 17.61
CA ARG A 84 4.95 -14.98 18.61
C ARG A 84 5.22 -14.27 19.93
N ILE A 85 4.30 -14.42 20.88
CA ILE A 85 4.52 -14.13 22.30
C ILE A 85 5.40 -15.27 22.86
#